data_AF-A0A1S0UDR6-F1
#
_entry.id   AF-A0A1S0UDR6-F1
#
_cell.length_a   1.000
_cell.length_b   1.000
_cell.length_c   1.000
_cell.angle_alpha   90.00
_cell.angle_beta   90.00
_cell.angle_gamma   90.00
#
_symmetry.space_group_name_H-M   'P 1'
#
loop_
_entity.id
_entity.type
_entity.pdbx_description
1 polymer ?
#
loop_
_entity_poly.entity_id
_entity_poly.type
_entity_poly.pdbx_seq_one_letter_code
_entity_poly.pdbx_strand_id
1 'polypeptide(L)' 'MKKYECPHVDCNATMQGKIEYNEHFQTHDKPFRYQCKHTGCGKEFHISPSLSMHKKYCKHKPSSVLNSR' A
#
# COMPACT_ATOMS: atom_id res chain seq x y z
N MET A 1 13.79 -11.28 -0.80
CA MET A 1 12.43 -11.44 -1.37
C MET A 1 11.71 -10.10 -1.24
N LYS A 2 11.10 -9.59 -2.32
CA LYS A 2 10.41 -8.29 -2.30
C LYS A 2 8.97 -8.50 -1.87
N LYS A 3 8.57 -7.89 -0.75
CA LYS A 3 7.20 -7.99 -0.22
C LYS A 3 6.32 -6.92 -0.89
N TYR A 4 5.08 -7.29 -1.18
CA TYR A 4 4.07 -6.41 -1.78
C TYR A 4 2.97 -6.14 -0.75
N GLU A 5 2.91 -4.90 -0.28
CA GLU A 5 1.91 -4.46 0.70
C GLU A 5 0.67 -3.94 -0.02
N CYS A 6 -0.51 -4.39 0.43
CA CYS A 6 -1.76 -3.88 -0.09
C CYS A 6 -1.94 -2.41 0.31
N PRO A 7 -2.16 -1.49 -0.64
CA PRO A 7 -2.38 -0.08 -0.33
C PRO A 7 -3.81 0.20 0.15
N HIS A 8 -4.69 -0.79 0.35
CA HIS A 8 -6.06 -0.53 0.79
C HIS A 8 -6.09 -0.03 2.25
N VAL A 9 -6.95 0.93 2.58
CA VAL A 9 -7.04 1.51 3.94
C VAL A 9 -7.37 0.45 4.99
N ASP A 10 -8.39 -0.39 4.74
CA ASP A 10 -8.80 -1.48 5.62
C ASP A 10 -8.03 -2.79 5.41
N CYS A 11 -6.97 -2.79 4.60
CA CYS A 11 -6.14 -3.98 4.39
C CYS A 11 -4.70 -3.73 4.82
N ASN A 12 -4.13 -4.70 5.51
CA ASN A 12 -2.71 -4.73 5.86
C ASN A 12 -2.02 -6.01 5.36
N ALA A 13 -2.61 -6.65 4.34
CA ALA A 13 -2.06 -7.86 3.74
C ALA A 13 -0.71 -7.56 3.07
N THR A 14 0.24 -8.46 3.30
CA THR A 14 1.57 -8.42 2.71
C THR A 14 1.83 -9.74 2.02
N MET A 15 2.12 -9.70 0.72
CA MET A 15 2.33 -10.90 -0.09
C MET A 15 3.78 -10.99 -0.56
N GLN A 16 4.25 -12.20 -0.80
CA GLN A 16 5.62 -12.44 -1.26
C GLN A 16 5.69 -12.56 -2.79
N GLY A 17 4.59 -12.97 -3.43
CA GLY A 17 4.45 -13.01 -4.89
C GLY A 17 3.73 -11.81 -5.48
N LYS A 18 4.16 -11.42 -6.70
CA LYS A 18 3.43 -10.43 -7.52
C LYS A 18 2.06 -10.94 -7.98
N ILE A 19 1.96 -12.25 -8.25
CA ILE A 19 0.72 -12.90 -8.71
C ILE A 19 -0.31 -12.84 -7.59
N GLU A 20 0.05 -13.35 -6.40
CA GLU A 20 -0.79 -13.29 -5.19
C GLU A 20 -1.22 -11.85 -4.89
N TYR A 21 -0.29 -10.88 -5.00
CA TYR A 21 -0.62 -9.45 -4.85
C TYR A 21 -1.71 -8.99 -5.80
N ASN A 22 -1.62 -9.35 -7.07
CA ASN A 22 -2.59 -8.93 -8.06
C ASN A 22 -3.95 -9.60 -7.85
N GLU A 23 -3.97 -10.88 -7.48
CA GLU A 23 -5.20 -11.60 -7.15
C GLU A 23 -5.89 -11.01 -5.92
N HIS A 24 -5.13 -10.82 -4.83
CA HIS A 24 -5.61 -10.13 -3.63
C HIS A 24 -6.09 -8.70 -3.92
N PHE A 25 -5.39 -7.96 -4.79
CA PHE A 25 -5.80 -6.61 -5.12
C PHE A 25 -7.18 -6.57 -5.79
N GLN A 26 -7.54 -7.61 -6.56
CA GLN A 26 -8.84 -7.75 -7.20
C GLN A 26 -9.95 -8.24 -6.27
N THR A 27 -9.64 -8.75 -5.08
CA THR A 27 -10.68 -9.15 -4.10
C THR A 27 -11.30 -7.96 -3.39
N HIS A 28 -10.72 -6.76 -3.51
CA HIS A 28 -11.27 -5.56 -2.89
C HIS A 28 -12.44 -5.01 -3.69
N ASP A 29 -13.57 -4.86 -3.02
CA ASP A 29 -14.75 -4.23 -3.58
C ASP A 29 -14.56 -2.72 -3.78
N LYS A 30 -15.27 -2.13 -4.75
CA LYS A 30 -15.19 -0.69 -5.02
C LYS A 30 -16.15 0.06 -4.10
N PRO A 31 -15.81 1.28 -3.63
CA PRO A 31 -14.67 2.10 -4.04
C PRO A 31 -13.38 1.77 -3.30
N PHE A 32 -12.34 1.43 -4.08
CA PHE A 32 -11.01 1.16 -3.54
C PHE A 32 -10.38 2.43 -2.98
N ARG A 33 -10.05 2.43 -1.68
CA ARG A 33 -9.35 3.54 -1.02
C ARG A 33 -7.89 3.21 -0.83
N TYR A 34 -7.03 3.91 -1.56
CA TYR A 34 -5.58 3.82 -1.53
C TYR A 34 -5.02 4.65 -0.37
N GLN A 35 -4.46 4.01 0.64
CA GLN A 35 -3.78 4.65 1.74
C GLN A 35 -2.25 4.64 1.56
N CYS A 36 -1.61 5.76 1.86
CA CYS A 36 -0.18 5.83 2.04
C CYS A 36 0.20 5.18 3.38
N LYS A 37 0.80 3.99 3.31
CA LYS A 37 1.32 3.25 4.47
C LYS A 37 2.65 3.80 5.01
N HIS A 38 3.09 4.99 4.59
CA HIS A 38 4.26 5.63 5.19
C HIS A 38 3.95 6.07 6.62
N THR A 39 4.87 5.75 7.54
CA THR A 39 4.78 6.16 8.95
C THR A 39 4.68 7.68 9.05
N GLY A 40 3.59 8.16 9.66
CA GLY A 40 3.29 9.59 9.78
C GLY A 40 2.51 10.21 8.61
N CYS A 41 2.21 9.46 7.54
CA CYS A 41 1.44 10.00 6.42
C CYS A 41 -0.06 9.67 6.50
N GLY A 42 -0.43 8.39 6.50
CA GLY A 42 -1.82 7.92 6.57
C GLY A 42 -2.80 8.41 5.49
N LYS A 43 -2.34 9.16 4.47
CA LYS A 43 -3.21 9.83 3.49
C LYS A 43 -3.94 8.83 2.61
N GLU A 44 -5.24 9.04 2.44
CA GLU A 44 -6.11 8.24 1.59
C GLU A 44 -6.38 8.92 0.24
N PHE A 45 -6.50 8.10 -0.80
CA PHE A 45 -6.75 8.51 -2.18
C PHE A 45 -7.77 7.55 -2.79
N HIS A 46 -8.65 8.03 -3.67
CA HIS A 46 -9.62 7.18 -4.35
C HIS A 46 -9.11 6.59 -5.67
N ILE A 47 -7.94 7.05 -6.14
CA ILE A 47 -7.35 6.64 -7.42
C ILE A 47 -5.86 6.35 -7.32
N SER A 48 -5.43 5.30 -8.02
CA SER A 48 -4.04 4.85 -8.11
C SER A 48 -3.03 5.95 -8.53
N PRO A 49 -3.29 6.77 -9.58
CA PRO A 49 -2.34 7.81 -9.98
C PRO A 49 -2.11 8.87 -8.90
N SER A 50 -3.13 9.26 -8.13
CA SER A 50 -2.96 10.20 -7.02
C SER A 50 -2.08 9.64 -5.91
N LEU A 51 -2.28 8.36 -5.52
CA LEU A 51 -1.39 7.70 -4.56
C LEU A 51 0.02 7.59 -5.13
N SER A 52 0.18 7.24 -6.41
CA SER A 52 1.50 7.07 -7.04
C SER A 52 2.28 8.39 -7.10
N MET A 53 1.62 9.48 -7.47
CA MET A 53 2.21 10.82 -7.42
C MET A 53 2.53 11.21 -5.98
N HIS A 54 1.60 10.99 -5.04
CA HIS A 54 1.85 11.24 -3.63
C HIS A 54 3.06 10.49 -3.11
N LYS A 55 3.20 9.19 -3.40
CA LYS A 55 4.35 8.36 -2.98
C LYS A 55 5.69 8.94 -3.47
N LYS A 56 5.74 9.53 -4.67
CA LYS A 56 6.95 10.18 -5.20
C LYS A 56 7.36 11.41 -4.40
N TYR A 57 6.40 12.21 -3.95
CA TYR A 57 6.66 13.47 -3.22
C TYR A 57 6.43 13.36 -1.71
N CYS A 58 6.08 12.18 -1.21
CA CYS A 58 5.78 11.96 0.19
C CYS A 58 7.03 12.23 1.01
N LYS A 59 6.95 13.25 1.87
CA LYS A 59 8.04 13.65 2.77
C LYS A 59 8.24 12.65 3.90
N HIS A 60 7.25 11.81 4.15
CA HIS A 60 7.36 10.67 5.05
C HIS A 60 8.07 9.55 4.31
N LYS A 61 9.22 9.10 4.82
CA LYS A 61 9.95 7.98 4.22
C LYS A 61 9.18 6.67 4.41
N PRO A 62 9.36 5.69 3.51
CA PRO A 62 8.95 4.34 3.83
C PRO A 62 9.72 3.94 5.08
N SER A 63 8.99 3.76 6.18
CA SER A 63 9.50 2.90 7.23
C SER A 63 9.47 1.52 6.60
N SER A 64 10.60 1.09 6.06
CA SER A 64 10.87 -0.33 5.94
C SER A 64 10.72 -0.88 7.35
N VAL A 65 9.51 -1.35 7.69
CA VAL A 65 9.21 -2.01 8.95
C VAL A 65 10.01 -3.30 8.95
N LEU A 66 11.26 -3.17 9.37
CA LEU A 66 12.09 -4.23 9.88
C LEU A 66 11.52 -4.52 11.27
N ASN A 67 10.54 -5.41 11.35
CA ASN A 67 10.23 -6.07 12.61
C ASN A 67 10.77 -7.48 12.53
N SER A 68 12.03 -7.58 12.93
CA SER A 68 12.61 -8.76 13.57
C SER A 68 11.94 -8.91 14.93
N ARG A 69 11.19 -9.99 15.13
CA ARG A 69 11.09 -10.74 16.38
C ARG A 69 10.42 -12.08 16.11
#